data_AF-A0A8T6LSB4-F1
#
_entry.id   AF-A0A8T6LSB4-F1
#
_cell.length_a   1.000
_cell.length_b   1.000
_cell.length_c   1.000
_cell.angle_alpha   90.00
_cell.angle_beta   90.00
_cell.angle_gamma   90.00
#
_symmetry.space_group_name_H-M   'P 1'
#
loop_
_entity.id
_entity.type
_entity.pdbx_description
1 polymer ?
#
loop_
_entity_poly.entity_id
_entity_poly.type
_entity_poly.pdbx_seq_one_letter_code
_entity_poly.pdbx_strand_id
1 'polypeptide(L)'
;MVVKRTKKILKKRGHRTVGYGAGKKHRGSGSRGGVGMAGLHKHKRMRALKYMPDHFGKRGFKRPQKMIKIQKIINIKQLDPQIDKLLKEKKIQKEKDTFIVKLDDLGYDKLLGTGKLNHKLIIEAKAFSESAIKKIEESGGKTITV
;
A
#
# COMPACT_ATOMS: atom_id res chain seq x y z
N MET A 1 -29.18 0.75 -9.43
CA MET A 1 -30.26 1.27 -8.54
C MET A 1 -29.73 1.33 -7.11
N VAL A 2 -29.54 2.52 -6.52
CA VAL A 2 -29.07 2.65 -5.12
C VAL A 2 -30.25 2.44 -4.19
N VAL A 3 -30.19 1.41 -3.34
CA VAL A 3 -31.24 1.15 -2.34
C VAL A 3 -31.24 2.27 -1.30
N LYS A 4 -32.21 3.19 -1.40
CA LYS A 4 -32.41 4.27 -0.41
C LYS A 4 -33.11 3.69 0.82
N ARG A 5 -32.33 3.31 1.82
CA ARG A 5 -32.86 2.87 3.13
C ARG A 5 -33.24 4.08 3.99
N THR A 6 -34.34 3.96 4.72
CA THR A 6 -34.79 4.99 5.65
C THR A 6 -33.87 5.07 6.88
N LYS A 7 -33.71 6.29 7.43
CA LYS A 7 -32.87 6.49 8.62
C LYS A 7 -33.51 5.84 9.84
N LYS A 8 -32.71 5.18 10.67
CA LYS A 8 -33.14 4.55 11.95
C LYS A 8 -33.92 5.50 12.87
N ILE A 9 -33.66 6.81 12.80
CA ILE A 9 -34.36 7.82 13.60
C ILE A 9 -35.86 7.90 13.28
N LEU A 10 -36.26 7.66 12.02
CA LEU A 10 -37.68 7.70 11.63
C LEU A 10 -38.47 6.60 12.33
N LYS A 11 -37.91 5.38 12.40
CA LYS A 11 -38.49 4.26 13.14
C LYS A 11 -38.53 4.50 14.66
N LYS A 12 -37.62 5.33 15.19
CA LYS A 12 -37.50 5.59 16.63
C LYS A 12 -38.33 6.77 17.14
N ARG A 13 -39.08 7.49 16.28
CA ARG A 13 -40.02 8.53 16.73
C ARG A 13 -41.09 7.90 17.62
N GLY A 14 -41.41 8.54 18.74
CA GLY A 14 -42.30 7.98 19.77
C GLY A 14 -41.61 7.14 20.85
N HIS A 15 -40.35 6.72 20.67
CA HIS A 15 -39.61 6.04 21.73
C HIS A 15 -39.01 7.05 22.73
N ARG A 16 -39.29 6.85 24.02
CA ARG A 16 -38.87 7.75 25.12
C ARG A 16 -37.38 8.10 25.16
N THR A 17 -36.47 7.16 24.88
CA THR A 17 -35.01 7.37 25.02
C THR A 17 -34.21 7.10 23.76
N VAL A 18 -34.89 6.85 22.63
CA VAL A 18 -34.29 6.67 21.30
C VAL A 18 -33.16 5.61 21.29
N GLY A 19 -33.22 4.63 22.20
CA GLY A 19 -32.26 3.52 22.32
C GLY A 19 -30.93 3.87 22.99
N TYR A 20 -30.87 4.95 23.77
CA TYR A 20 -29.70 5.32 24.56
C TYR A 20 -29.76 4.83 26.03
N GLY A 21 -30.70 3.93 26.34
CA GLY A 21 -30.88 3.40 27.69
C GLY A 21 -31.68 4.36 28.58
N ALA A 22 -31.22 4.59 29.81
CA ALA A 22 -31.88 5.50 30.75
C ALA A 22 -31.67 6.97 30.38
N GLY A 23 -32.64 7.84 30.73
CA GLY A 23 -32.64 9.27 30.37
C GLY A 23 -31.41 10.06 30.83
N LYS A 24 -30.68 9.57 31.85
CA LYS A 24 -29.45 10.21 32.36
C LYS A 24 -28.16 9.83 31.62
N LYS A 25 -28.19 8.86 30.68
CA LYS A 25 -26.96 8.23 30.16
C LYS A 25 -26.37 8.94 28.93
N HIS A 26 -27.18 9.49 28.04
CA HIS A 26 -26.71 10.16 26.82
C HIS A 26 -26.58 11.67 27.01
N ARG A 27 -25.54 12.07 27.75
CA ARG A 27 -25.14 13.46 27.96
C ARG A 27 -23.91 13.80 27.12
N GLY A 28 -23.34 14.98 27.36
CA GLY A 28 -22.15 15.48 26.67
C GLY A 28 -20.85 14.72 27.00
N SER A 29 -19.73 15.45 26.96
CA SER A 29 -18.38 14.90 27.09
C SER A 29 -18.14 14.07 28.35
N GLY A 30 -18.82 14.39 29.46
CA GLY A 30 -18.74 13.62 30.71
C GLY A 30 -19.13 12.15 30.54
N SER A 31 -20.23 11.85 29.81
CA SER A 31 -20.64 10.48 29.52
C SER A 31 -19.64 9.70 28.66
N ARG A 32 -18.75 10.41 27.94
CA ARG A 32 -17.70 9.83 27.09
C ARG A 32 -16.33 9.78 27.78
N GLY A 33 -16.24 10.28 29.02
CA GLY A 33 -14.97 10.45 29.73
C GLY A 33 -14.05 11.47 29.04
N GLY A 34 -14.59 12.63 28.64
CA GLY A 34 -13.86 13.70 27.94
C GLY A 34 -14.05 13.68 26.42
N VAL A 35 -13.56 14.75 25.76
CA VAL A 35 -13.60 14.90 24.31
C VAL A 35 -12.35 14.31 23.67
N GLY A 36 -12.50 13.63 22.54
CA GLY A 36 -11.38 13.06 21.78
C GLY A 36 -10.55 12.04 22.58
N MET A 37 -9.24 12.22 22.55
CA MET A 37 -8.24 11.35 23.20
C MET A 37 -7.94 11.74 24.66
N ALA A 38 -8.80 12.56 25.28
CA ALA A 38 -8.66 12.88 26.69
C ALA A 38 -8.70 11.61 27.57
N GLY A 39 -7.77 11.55 28.52
CA GLY A 39 -7.69 10.48 29.51
C GLY A 39 -6.88 9.25 29.12
N LEU A 40 -6.21 9.23 27.95
CA LEU A 40 -5.42 8.07 27.51
C LEU A 40 -4.26 7.71 28.46
N HIS A 41 -3.72 8.65 29.23
CA HIS A 41 -2.77 8.38 30.33
C HIS A 41 -3.41 8.24 31.72
N LYS A 42 -4.74 8.39 31.83
CA LYS A 42 -5.48 8.39 33.11
C LYS A 42 -6.59 7.32 33.07
N HIS A 43 -7.86 7.72 33.12
CA HIS A 43 -9.02 6.83 33.19
C HIS A 43 -9.30 6.02 31.90
N LYS A 44 -8.64 6.34 30.78
CA LYS A 44 -8.67 5.53 29.54
C LYS A 44 -7.35 4.79 29.27
N ARG A 45 -6.46 4.67 30.27
CA ARG A 45 -5.17 3.99 30.15
C ARG A 45 -5.28 2.54 29.64
N MET A 46 -6.28 1.79 30.10
CA MET A 46 -6.50 0.42 29.62
C MET A 46 -6.75 0.35 28.11
N ARG A 47 -7.47 1.33 27.55
CA ARG A 47 -7.71 1.42 26.12
C ARG A 47 -6.42 1.75 25.35
N ALA A 48 -5.61 2.67 25.89
CA ALA A 48 -4.33 3.01 25.30
C ALA A 48 -3.41 1.77 25.27
N LEU A 49 -3.25 1.08 26.39
CA LEU A 49 -2.38 -0.10 26.48
C LEU A 49 -2.84 -1.26 25.57
N LYS A 50 -4.15 -1.50 25.46
CA LYS A 50 -4.68 -2.64 24.70
C LYS A 50 -4.69 -2.41 23.18
N TYR A 51 -5.09 -1.21 22.74
CA TYR A 51 -5.38 -0.96 21.33
C TYR A 51 -4.42 0.04 20.68
N MET A 52 -3.67 0.80 21.48
CA MET A 52 -2.80 1.88 20.98
C MET A 52 -1.48 1.93 21.78
N PRO A 53 -0.71 0.83 21.85
CA PRO A 53 0.47 0.73 22.70
C PRO A 53 1.55 1.76 22.33
N ASP A 54 1.77 1.99 21.03
CA ASP A 54 2.78 2.93 20.51
C ASP A 54 2.27 4.37 20.38
N HIS A 55 1.14 4.71 21.00
CA HIS A 55 0.58 6.07 20.89
C HIS A 55 1.41 7.13 21.60
N PHE A 56 2.07 6.73 22.69
CA PHE A 56 2.90 7.62 23.48
C PHE A 56 4.36 7.21 23.37
N GLY A 57 5.25 8.21 23.37
CA GLY A 57 6.69 8.02 23.23
C GLY A 57 7.22 8.60 21.92
N LYS A 58 8.54 8.54 21.76
CA LYS A 58 9.26 8.89 20.53
C LYS A 58 10.22 7.75 20.23
N ARG A 59 10.31 7.35 18.96
CA ARG A 59 11.24 6.29 18.51
C ARG A 59 11.95 6.73 17.24
N GLY A 60 13.27 6.56 17.21
CA GLY A 60 14.12 6.89 16.07
C GLY A 60 14.27 8.40 15.83
N PHE A 61 14.69 8.76 14.61
CA PHE A 61 14.90 10.15 14.17
C PHE A 61 14.34 10.35 12.76
N LYS A 62 13.99 11.59 12.41
CA LYS A 62 13.49 11.94 11.07
C LYS A 62 14.60 12.53 10.22
N ARG A 63 14.89 11.92 9.07
CA ARG A 63 15.84 12.43 8.08
C ARG A 63 15.26 13.63 7.31
N PRO A 64 16.09 14.59 6.86
CA PRO A 64 15.64 15.68 5.98
C PRO A 64 15.06 15.16 4.66
N GLN A 65 13.94 15.73 4.20
CA GLN A 65 13.20 15.23 3.02
C GLN A 65 14.05 15.23 1.75
N LYS A 66 14.94 16.21 1.59
CA LYS A 66 15.84 16.32 0.42
C LYS A 66 16.80 15.13 0.27
N MET A 67 17.07 14.40 1.35
CA MET A 67 17.97 13.24 1.35
C MET A 67 17.25 11.92 1.02
N ILE A 68 15.91 11.90 1.05
CA ILE A 68 15.13 10.69 0.82
C ILE A 68 15.01 10.47 -0.69
N LYS A 69 15.81 9.55 -1.23
CA LYS A 69 15.67 9.04 -2.60
C LYS A 69 14.73 7.84 -2.59
N ILE A 70 13.55 7.99 -3.18
CA ILE A 70 12.58 6.89 -3.34
C ILE A 70 12.87 6.23 -4.68
N GLN A 71 13.39 5.01 -4.65
CA GLN A 71 13.58 4.20 -5.86
C GLN A 71 12.23 3.64 -6.30
N LYS A 72 11.92 3.74 -7.60
CA LYS A 72 10.74 3.10 -8.17
C LYS A 72 11.06 1.65 -8.50
N ILE A 73 10.22 0.73 -8.04
CA ILE A 73 10.50 -0.70 -8.08
C ILE A 73 9.40 -1.41 -8.87
N ILE A 74 9.80 -2.37 -9.70
CA ILE A 74 8.88 -3.28 -10.40
C ILE A 74 9.26 -4.74 -10.12
N ASN A 75 8.27 -5.62 -10.04
CA ASN A 75 8.48 -7.06 -9.91
C ASN A 75 8.31 -7.77 -11.25
N ILE A 76 9.01 -8.89 -11.43
CA ILE A 76 8.85 -9.78 -12.61
C ILE A 76 7.37 -10.14 -12.84
N LYS A 77 6.61 -10.46 -11.79
CA LYS A 77 5.18 -10.79 -11.88
C LYS A 77 4.34 -9.72 -12.59
N GLN A 78 4.71 -8.45 -12.43
CA GLN A 78 3.99 -7.34 -13.05
C GLN A 78 4.51 -7.06 -14.44
N LEU A 79 5.81 -7.29 -14.67
CA LEU A 79 6.45 -7.06 -15.96
C LEU A 79 6.01 -8.10 -17.00
N ASP A 80 6.01 -9.38 -16.66
CA ASP A 80 5.77 -10.50 -17.60
C ASP A 80 4.46 -10.34 -18.40
N PRO A 81 3.28 -10.07 -17.78
CA PRO A 81 2.03 -9.88 -18.53
C PRO A 81 1.94 -8.54 -19.27
N GLN A 82 2.76 -7.56 -18.89
CA GLN A 82 2.74 -6.24 -19.51
C GLN A 82 3.54 -6.18 -20.81
N ILE A 83 4.41 -7.16 -21.07
CA ILE A 83 5.24 -7.19 -22.28
C ILE A 83 4.41 -7.12 -23.55
N ASP A 84 3.35 -7.93 -23.66
CA ASP A 84 2.47 -7.94 -24.85
C ASP A 84 1.80 -6.58 -25.11
N LYS A 85 1.42 -5.90 -24.02
CA LYS A 85 0.83 -4.56 -24.08
C LYS A 85 1.88 -3.51 -24.46
N LEU A 86 3.06 -3.57 -23.85
CA LEU A 86 4.16 -2.64 -24.09
C LEU A 86 4.74 -2.79 -25.51
N LEU A 87 4.69 -4.00 -26.08
CA LEU A 87 5.02 -4.25 -27.48
C LEU A 87 4.01 -3.56 -28.43
N LYS A 88 2.72 -3.66 -28.14
CA LYS A 88 1.67 -2.96 -28.91
C LYS A 88 1.81 -1.44 -28.83
N GLU A 89 2.24 -0.93 -27.67
CA GLU A 89 2.53 0.49 -27.46
C GLU A 89 3.88 0.95 -28.04
N LYS A 90 4.64 0.05 -28.71
CA LYS A 90 6.00 0.30 -29.26
C LYS A 90 7.04 0.81 -28.25
N LYS A 91 6.84 0.53 -26.96
CA LYS A 91 7.77 0.91 -25.88
C LYS A 91 8.90 -0.10 -25.64
N ILE A 92 8.79 -1.27 -26.27
CA ILE A 92 9.77 -2.37 -26.18
C ILE A 92 10.19 -2.72 -27.60
N GLN A 93 11.48 -2.98 -27.78
CA GLN A 93 12.01 -3.50 -29.04
C GLN A 93 12.03 -5.03 -28.99
N LYS A 94 11.58 -5.66 -30.07
CA LYS A 94 11.69 -7.11 -30.26
C LYS A 94 12.83 -7.37 -31.24
N GLU A 95 13.90 -7.98 -30.76
CA GLU A 95 14.94 -8.54 -31.62
C GLU A 95 14.75 -10.06 -31.70
N LYS A 96 14.34 -10.54 -32.89
CA LYS A 96 14.07 -11.96 -33.18
C LYS A 96 13.10 -12.60 -32.16
N ASP A 97 13.62 -13.31 -31.16
CA ASP A 97 12.87 -14.04 -30.12
C ASP A 97 13.06 -13.46 -28.70
N THR A 98 13.78 -12.34 -28.56
CA THR A 98 14.08 -11.69 -27.29
C THR A 98 13.46 -10.29 -27.22
N PHE A 99 12.89 -9.95 -26.06
CA PHE A 99 12.34 -8.62 -25.81
C PHE A 99 13.35 -7.78 -25.03
N ILE A 100 13.69 -6.60 -25.56
CA ILE A 100 14.59 -5.64 -24.91
C ILE A 100 13.73 -4.63 -24.14
N VAL A 101 13.84 -4.67 -22.81
CA VAL A 101 13.06 -3.82 -21.90
C VAL A 101 13.99 -2.87 -21.18
N LYS A 102 13.84 -1.57 -21.44
CA LYS A 102 14.50 -0.51 -20.69
C LYS A 102 13.61 -0.06 -19.54
N LEU A 103 14.02 -0.33 -18.30
CA LEU A 103 13.23 0.08 -17.13
C LEU A 103 13.26 1.59 -16.88
N ASP A 104 14.32 2.28 -17.31
CA ASP A 104 14.41 3.74 -17.20
C ASP A 104 13.32 4.46 -18.01
N ASP A 105 13.03 3.99 -19.23
CA ASP A 105 11.95 4.53 -20.08
C ASP A 105 10.57 4.31 -19.46
N LEU A 106 10.42 3.21 -18.70
CA LEU A 106 9.22 2.88 -17.95
C LEU A 106 9.17 3.62 -16.59
N GLY A 107 10.24 4.33 -16.23
CA GLY A 107 10.37 5.08 -14.98
C GLY A 107 10.58 4.21 -13.75
N TYR A 108 11.20 3.02 -13.89
CA TYR A 108 11.55 2.14 -12.78
C TYR A 108 13.08 2.07 -12.62
N ASP A 109 13.55 2.13 -11.38
CA ASP A 109 14.99 2.10 -11.05
C ASP A 109 15.47 0.68 -10.72
N LYS A 110 14.61 -0.17 -10.15
CA LYS A 110 15.00 -1.51 -9.66
C LYS A 110 14.01 -2.61 -10.04
N LEU A 111 14.54 -3.74 -10.51
CA LEU A 111 13.77 -4.96 -10.75
C LEU A 111 13.93 -5.95 -9.58
N LEU A 112 12.79 -6.49 -9.12
CA LEU A 112 12.73 -7.53 -8.10
C LEU A 112 12.22 -8.88 -8.64
N GLY A 113 12.73 -9.96 -8.07
CA GLY A 113 12.53 -11.33 -8.54
C GLY A 113 11.20 -12.00 -8.16
N THR A 114 10.19 -11.27 -7.70
CA THR A 114 8.91 -11.89 -7.28
C THR A 114 8.06 -12.24 -8.51
N GLY A 115 7.76 -13.53 -8.73
CA GLY A 115 6.98 -14.00 -9.88
C GLY A 115 7.64 -15.15 -10.64
N LYS A 116 6.99 -15.56 -11.73
CA LYS A 116 7.52 -16.46 -12.77
C LYS A 116 7.75 -15.62 -14.04
N LEU A 117 8.76 -15.98 -14.80
CA LEU A 117 9.15 -15.32 -16.04
C LEU A 117 8.99 -16.37 -17.14
N ASN A 118 8.14 -16.09 -18.13
CA ASN A 118 7.85 -17.04 -19.22
C ASN A 118 8.49 -16.60 -20.54
N HIS A 119 8.79 -15.31 -20.68
CA HIS A 119 9.37 -14.73 -21.88
C HIS A 119 10.90 -14.58 -21.75
N LYS A 120 11.64 -14.72 -22.85
CA LYS A 120 13.09 -14.43 -22.86
C LYS A 120 13.33 -12.93 -22.94
N LEU A 121 13.87 -12.34 -21.88
CA LEU A 121 14.02 -10.89 -21.74
C LEU A 121 15.49 -10.46 -21.63
N ILE A 122 15.81 -9.36 -22.31
CA ILE A 122 17.02 -8.58 -22.06
C ILE A 122 16.55 -7.33 -21.33
N ILE A 123 16.91 -7.18 -20.06
CA ILE A 123 16.44 -6.07 -19.22
C ILE A 123 17.60 -5.14 -18.89
N GLU A 124 17.42 -3.86 -19.21
CA GLU A 124 18.29 -2.76 -18.81
C GLU A 124 17.68 -2.04 -17.60
N ALA A 125 18.42 -1.97 -16.47
CA ALA A 125 17.99 -1.26 -15.27
C ALA A 125 19.16 -0.82 -14.39
N LYS A 126 18.93 0.15 -13.50
CA LYS A 126 19.96 0.62 -12.56
C LYS A 126 20.33 -0.38 -11.48
N ALA A 127 19.39 -1.24 -11.07
CA ALA A 127 19.63 -2.25 -10.06
C ALA A 127 18.74 -3.48 -10.23
N PHE A 128 19.28 -4.64 -9.87
CA PHE A 128 18.57 -5.92 -9.82
C PHE A 128 18.68 -6.55 -8.44
N SER A 129 17.69 -7.35 -8.03
CA SER A 129 17.87 -8.28 -6.91
C SER A 129 18.58 -9.56 -7.38
N GLU A 130 19.34 -10.20 -6.50
CA GLU A 130 20.01 -11.48 -6.81
C GLU A 130 19.02 -12.55 -7.32
N SER A 131 17.82 -12.59 -6.73
CA SER A 131 16.74 -13.47 -7.15
C SER A 131 16.16 -13.14 -8.52
N ALA A 132 16.26 -11.88 -8.98
CA ALA A 132 15.81 -11.48 -10.30
C ALA A 132 16.83 -11.91 -11.37
N ILE A 133 18.11 -11.69 -11.10
CA ILE A 133 19.21 -12.09 -11.99
C ILE A 133 19.13 -13.59 -12.27
N LYS A 134 19.10 -14.42 -11.22
CA LYS A 134 19.02 -15.88 -11.36
C LYS A 134 17.84 -16.34 -12.23
N LYS A 135 16.65 -15.77 -12.01
CA LYS A 135 15.46 -16.14 -12.79
C LYS A 135 15.53 -15.70 -14.25
N ILE A 136 16.14 -14.55 -14.53
CA ILE A 136 16.29 -14.06 -15.91
C ILE A 136 17.30 -14.94 -16.65
N GLU A 137 18.40 -15.31 -15.98
CA GLU A 137 19.41 -16.23 -16.53
C GLU A 137 18.84 -17.64 -16.77
N GLU A 138 18.06 -18.18 -15.83
CA GLU A 138 17.36 -19.48 -15.97
C GLU A 138 16.41 -19.50 -17.18
N SER A 139 15.74 -18.39 -17.47
CA SER A 139 14.89 -18.26 -18.66
C SER A 139 15.67 -17.95 -19.95
N GLY A 140 17.01 -17.90 -19.91
CA GLY A 140 17.86 -17.60 -21.06
C GLY A 140 17.85 -16.13 -21.47
N GLY A 141 17.49 -15.23 -20.56
CA GLY A 141 17.58 -13.78 -20.70
C GLY A 141 18.93 -13.22 -20.27
N LYS A 142 19.11 -11.90 -20.44
CA LYS A 142 20.31 -11.18 -19.99
C LYS A 142 19.93 -9.97 -19.16
N THR A 143 20.73 -9.65 -18.15
CA THR A 143 20.59 -8.42 -17.36
C THR A 143 21.72 -7.47 -17.71
N ILE A 144 21.39 -6.21 -18.00
CA ILE A 144 22.36 -5.15 -18.27
C ILE A 144 22.14 -4.09 -17.19
N THR A 145 23.20 -3.78 -16.44
CA THR A 145 23.18 -2.75 -15.41
C THR A 145 23.65 -1.43 -16.03
N VAL A 146 22.86 -0.36 -15.86
CA VAL A 146 23.14 1.00 -16.40
C VAL A 146 23.26 2.00 -15.26
#